data_AF-A0A239G3U5-F1
#
_entry.id   AF-A0A239G3U5-F1
#
_cell.length_a   1.000
_cell.length_b   1.000
_cell.length_c   1.000
_cell.angle_alpha   90.00
_cell.angle_beta   90.00
_cell.angle_gamma   90.00
#
_symmetry.space_group_name_H-M   'P 1'
#
loop_
_entity.id
_entity.type
_entity.pdbx_description
1 polymer ?
#
loop_
_entity_poly.entity_id
_entity_poly.type
_entity_poly.pdbx_seq_one_letter_code
_entity_poly.pdbx_strand_id
1 'polypeptide(L)'
;MACFFLGFIMNRIFVNIAAILSSGIFAYSYLREWIGAVFFKEEVTLQATNPEAPYYHGNLELYLWNTLTFGLIFAAIFATAIYGSIKKKEGIVFLSFILSMIGIFLVMFNGAFK
;
A
#
# COMPACT_ATOMS: atom_id res chain seq x y z
N MET A 1 26.33 27.83 -0.80
CA MET A 1 26.71 26.40 -0.80
C MET A 1 25.96 25.56 0.24
N ALA A 2 25.79 26.03 1.49
CA ALA A 2 25.06 25.29 2.54
C ALA A 2 23.59 24.97 2.21
N CYS A 3 22.88 25.88 1.52
CA CYS A 3 21.47 25.71 1.16
C CYS A 3 21.23 24.53 0.18
N PHE A 4 22.19 24.28 -0.72
CA PHE A 4 22.11 23.19 -1.70
C PHE A 4 22.29 21.81 -1.05
N PHE A 5 23.14 21.73 -0.03
CA PHE A 5 23.41 20.51 0.72
C PHE A 5 22.25 20.13 1.65
N LEU A 6 21.65 21.13 2.31
CA LEU A 6 20.42 20.94 3.09
C LEU A 6 19.25 20.50 2.22
N GLY A 7 19.09 21.07 1.02
CA GLY A 7 18.07 20.65 0.06
C GLY A 7 18.19 19.18 -0.34
N PHE A 8 19.41 18.70 -0.59
CA PHE A 8 19.65 17.31 -0.97
C PHE A 8 19.36 16.32 0.18
N ILE A 9 19.78 16.66 1.41
CA ILE A 9 19.54 15.84 2.60
C ILE A 9 18.03 15.78 2.94
N MET A 10 17.36 16.93 2.87
CA MET A 10 15.93 17.03 3.17
C MET A 10 15.09 16.25 2.14
N ASN A 11 15.47 16.30 0.87
CA ASN A 11 14.82 15.51 -0.18
C ASN A 11 15.00 14.00 0.04
N ARG A 12 16.20 13.57 0.44
CA ARG A 12 16.51 12.16 0.73
C ARG A 12 15.67 11.61 1.89
N ILE A 13 15.58 12.35 2.98
CA ILE A 13 14.77 11.98 4.15
C ILE A 13 13.28 11.97 3.75
N PHE A 14 12.84 12.97 3.00
CA PHE A 14 11.46 13.06 2.54
C PHE A 14 11.05 11.86 1.68
N VAL A 15 11.85 11.49 0.68
CA VAL A 15 11.57 10.33 -0.19
C VAL A 15 11.54 9.04 0.62
N ASN A 16 12.47 8.85 1.56
CA ASN A 16 12.49 7.65 2.40
C ASN A 16 11.25 7.56 3.30
N ILE A 17 10.86 8.66 3.93
CA ILE A 17 9.65 8.73 4.75
C ILE A 17 8.41 8.51 3.88
N ALA A 18 8.31 9.17 2.73
CA ALA A 18 7.16 9.04 1.83
C ALA A 18 7.01 7.60 1.31
N ALA A 19 8.10 6.94 0.92
CA ALA A 19 8.09 5.54 0.48
C ALA A 19 7.60 4.59 1.58
N ILE A 20 8.15 4.73 2.79
CA ILE A 20 7.83 3.88 3.94
C ILE A 20 6.39 4.12 4.41
N LEU A 21 5.97 5.38 4.55
CA LEU A 21 4.62 5.70 5.02
C LEU A 21 3.55 5.31 4.00
N SER A 22 3.76 5.63 2.71
CA SER A 22 2.78 5.28 1.67
C SER A 22 2.57 3.78 1.61
N SER A 23 3.62 2.99 1.39
CA SER A 23 3.51 1.52 1.38
C SER A 23 3.03 0.93 2.71
N GLY A 24 3.51 1.46 3.84
CA GLY A 24 3.21 0.95 5.17
C GLY A 24 1.75 1.12 5.58
N ILE A 25 1.14 2.27 5.30
CA ILE A 25 -0.28 2.52 5.61
C ILE A 25 -1.16 1.54 4.84
N PHE A 26 -0.96 1.40 3.53
CA PHE A 26 -1.76 0.46 2.72
C PHE A 26 -1.51 -0.99 3.13
N ALA A 27 -0.26 -1.40 3.35
CA ALA A 27 0.05 -2.74 3.85
C ALA A 27 -0.67 -3.03 5.17
N TYR A 28 -0.60 -2.11 6.13
CA TYR A 28 -1.26 -2.26 7.42
C TYR A 28 -2.78 -2.34 7.28
N SER A 29 -3.41 -1.41 6.56
CA SER A 29 -4.87 -1.37 6.40
C SER A 29 -5.39 -2.68 5.80
N TYR A 30 -4.82 -3.13 4.68
CA TYR A 30 -5.27 -4.36 4.01
C TYR A 30 -5.00 -5.62 4.83
N LEU A 31 -3.80 -5.76 5.40
CA LEU A 31 -3.47 -6.96 6.18
C LEU A 31 -4.24 -7.00 7.50
N ARG A 32 -4.41 -5.88 8.19
CA ARG A 32 -5.21 -5.81 9.43
C ARG A 32 -6.64 -6.21 9.16
N GLU A 33 -7.23 -5.70 8.08
CA GLU A 33 -8.60 -6.02 7.72
C GLU A 33 -8.76 -7.51 7.37
N TRP A 34 -7.85 -8.06 6.56
CA TRP A 34 -7.87 -9.48 6.24
C TRP A 34 -7.68 -10.37 7.48
N ILE A 35 -6.71 -10.03 8.34
CA ILE A 35 -6.47 -10.75 9.59
C ILE A 35 -7.70 -10.65 10.52
N GLY A 36 -8.30 -9.46 10.63
CA GLY A 36 -9.53 -9.23 11.39
C GLY A 36 -10.66 -10.14 10.94
N ALA A 37 -10.90 -10.21 9.64
CA ALA A 37 -11.95 -11.05 9.06
C ALA A 37 -11.67 -12.55 9.25
N VAL A 38 -10.44 -13.01 9.00
CA VAL A 38 -10.12 -14.46 8.98
C VAL A 38 -9.86 -15.01 10.37
N PHE A 39 -9.08 -14.32 11.20
CA PHE A 39 -8.68 -14.83 12.53
C PHE A 39 -9.59 -14.36 13.65
N PHE A 40 -10.08 -13.13 13.59
CA PHE A 40 -10.92 -12.55 14.64
C PHE A 40 -12.42 -12.61 14.33
N LYS A 41 -12.78 -13.11 13.14
CA LYS A 41 -14.17 -13.19 12.65
C LYS A 41 -14.89 -11.84 12.75
N GLU A 42 -14.16 -10.74 12.55
CA GLU A 42 -14.74 -9.41 12.46
C GLU A 42 -15.72 -9.37 11.29
N GLU A 43 -16.91 -8.79 11.49
CA GLU A 43 -17.90 -8.67 10.42
C GLU A 43 -17.40 -7.73 9.33
N VAL A 44 -17.23 -8.26 8.12
CA VAL A 44 -16.91 -7.48 6.93
C VAL A 44 -18.22 -7.02 6.29
N THR A 45 -18.42 -5.71 6.22
CA THR A 45 -19.60 -5.13 5.58
C THR A 45 -19.40 -5.07 4.07
N LEU A 46 -20.04 -6.00 3.36
CA LEU A 46 -20.06 -6.01 1.89
C LEU A 46 -21.16 -5.09 1.37
N GLN A 47 -20.86 -4.36 0.30
CA GLN A 47 -21.82 -3.49 -0.40
C GLN A 47 -22.33 -4.16 -1.68
N ALA A 48 -22.65 -5.46 -1.62
CA ALA A 48 -22.98 -6.27 -2.80
C ALA A 48 -24.20 -5.77 -3.61
N THR A 49 -25.11 -5.02 -2.98
CA THR A 49 -26.30 -4.46 -3.61
C THR A 49 -26.11 -3.02 -4.10
N ASN A 50 -24.96 -2.39 -3.83
CA ASN A 50 -24.66 -1.04 -4.27
C ASN A 50 -24.05 -1.09 -5.70
N PRO A 51 -24.72 -0.55 -6.74
CA PRO A 51 -24.20 -0.53 -8.11
C PRO A 51 -22.99 0.39 -8.32
N GLU A 52 -22.60 1.15 -7.29
CA GLU A 52 -21.37 1.94 -7.25
C GLU A 52 -20.23 1.23 -6.51
N ALA A 53 -20.50 0.10 -5.86
CA ALA A 53 -19.46 -0.67 -5.20
C ALA A 53 -18.60 -1.43 -6.23
N PRO A 54 -17.31 -1.62 -5.95
CA PRO A 54 -16.44 -2.46 -6.78
C PRO A 54 -16.96 -3.90 -6.90
N TYR A 55 -16.71 -4.55 -8.04
CA TYR A 55 -17.15 -5.93 -8.30
C TYR A 55 -16.75 -6.93 -7.19
N TYR A 56 -15.59 -6.72 -6.56
CA TYR A 56 -15.08 -7.61 -5.51
C TYR A 56 -15.85 -7.52 -4.19
N HIS A 57 -16.76 -6.55 -4.01
CA HIS A 57 -17.73 -6.54 -2.90
C HIS A 57 -18.94 -7.46 -3.14
N GLY A 58 -19.07 -8.07 -4.33
CA GLY A 58 -20.14 -9.00 -4.64
C GLY A 58 -20.04 -10.35 -3.92
N ASN A 59 -18.84 -10.72 -3.45
CA ASN A 59 -18.61 -11.97 -2.71
C ASN A 59 -17.51 -11.77 -1.66
N LEU A 60 -17.74 -12.25 -0.44
CA LEU A 60 -16.78 -12.19 0.68
C LEU A 60 -15.45 -12.85 0.33
N GLU A 61 -15.46 -14.00 -0.33
CA GLU A 61 -14.24 -14.72 -0.67
C GLU A 61 -13.37 -13.89 -1.63
N LEU A 62 -13.99 -13.32 -2.65
CA LEU A 62 -13.31 -12.46 -3.64
C LEU A 62 -12.78 -11.19 -2.99
N TYR A 63 -13.56 -10.57 -2.10
CA TYR A 63 -13.13 -9.43 -1.29
C TYR A 63 -11.87 -9.75 -0.49
N LEU A 64 -11.90 -10.84 0.27
CA LEU A 64 -10.78 -11.24 1.13
C LEU A 64 -9.53 -11.58 0.33
N TRP A 65 -9.66 -12.30 -0.79
CA TRP A 65 -8.52 -12.57 -1.65
C TRP A 65 -7.92 -11.29 -2.23
N ASN A 66 -8.76 -10.37 -2.72
CA ASN A 66 -8.31 -9.10 -3.25
C ASN A 66 -7.59 -8.25 -2.18
N THR A 67 -8.19 -8.13 -0.99
CA THR A 67 -7.62 -7.45 0.19
C THR A 67 -6.26 -8.07 0.58
N LEU A 68 -6.15 -9.40 0.62
CA LEU A 68 -4.89 -10.08 0.92
C LEU A 68 -3.83 -9.82 -0.14
N THR A 69 -4.18 -9.94 -1.42
CA THR A 69 -3.25 -9.74 -2.53
C THR A 69 -2.63 -8.35 -2.49
N PHE A 70 -3.44 -7.29 -2.36
CA PHE A 70 -2.91 -5.94 -2.24
C PHE A 70 -2.14 -5.74 -0.94
N GLY A 71 -2.62 -6.28 0.18
CA GLY A 71 -1.90 -6.23 1.45
C GLY A 71 -0.49 -6.82 1.35
N LEU A 72 -0.34 -7.98 0.71
CA LEU A 72 0.96 -8.63 0.49
C LEU A 72 1.85 -7.85 -0.48
N ILE A 73 1.29 -7.29 -1.55
CA ILE A 73 2.04 -6.45 -2.50
C ILE A 73 2.60 -5.21 -1.77
N PHE A 74 1.75 -4.47 -1.07
CA PHE A 74 2.21 -3.29 -0.32
C PHE A 74 3.17 -3.66 0.82
N ALA A 75 2.98 -4.80 1.48
CA ALA A 75 3.92 -5.29 2.49
C ALA A 75 5.30 -5.62 1.90
N ALA A 76 5.35 -6.22 0.71
CA ALA A 76 6.60 -6.49 0.01
C ALA A 76 7.30 -5.18 -0.40
N ILE A 77 6.54 -4.20 -0.91
CA ILE A 77 7.07 -2.87 -1.26
C ILE A 77 7.60 -2.17 0.00
N PHE A 78 6.87 -2.23 1.11
CA PHE A 78 7.25 -1.67 2.41
C PHE A 78 8.53 -2.30 2.97
N ALA A 79 8.62 -3.63 2.97
CA ALA A 79 9.82 -4.35 3.40
C ALA A 79 11.03 -3.97 2.52
N THR A 80 10.82 -3.82 1.21
CA THR A 80 11.85 -3.38 0.27
C THR A 80 12.27 -1.93 0.53
N ALA A 81 11.33 -1.04 0.86
CA ALA A 81 11.61 0.36 1.21
C ALA A 81 12.42 0.46 2.50
N ILE A 82 12.06 -0.30 3.54
CA ILE A 82 12.83 -0.39 4.79
C ILE A 82 14.23 -0.92 4.51
N TYR A 83 14.35 -2.01 3.78
CA TYR A 83 15.65 -2.59 3.42
C TYR A 83 16.52 -1.59 2.65
N GLY A 84 15.95 -0.92 1.64
CA GLY A 84 16.63 0.11 0.86
C GLY A 84 17.11 1.27 1.73
N SER A 85 16.26 1.72 2.66
CA SER A 85 16.57 2.81 3.61
C SER A 85 17.71 2.42 4.55
N ILE A 86 17.65 1.24 5.18
CA ILE A 86 18.71 0.73 6.07
C ILE A 86 20.04 0.58 5.33
N LYS A 87 20.01 0.06 4.09
CA LYS A 87 21.21 -0.12 3.26
C LYS A 87 21.63 1.16 2.52
N LYS A 88 20.97 2.29 2.75
CA LYS A 88 21.23 3.59 2.09
C LYS A 88 21.21 3.50 0.55
N LYS A 89 20.40 2.60 0.00
CA LYS A 89 20.21 2.37 -1.44
C LYS A 89 19.03 3.21 -1.95
N GLU A 90 19.28 4.50 -2.15
CA GLU A 90 18.21 5.48 -2.52
C GLU A 90 17.42 5.10 -3.77
N GLY A 91 18.08 4.52 -4.78
CA GLY A 91 17.39 4.07 -6.00
C GLY A 91 16.31 3.01 -5.72
N ILE A 92 16.53 2.13 -4.73
CA ILE A 92 15.53 1.14 -4.32
C ILE A 92 14.37 1.82 -3.60
N VAL A 93 14.67 2.78 -2.71
CA VAL A 93 13.61 3.46 -1.95
C VAL A 93 12.75 4.31 -2.87
N PHE A 94 13.36 4.98 -3.84
CA PHE A 94 12.64 5.73 -4.88
C PHE A 94 11.78 4.81 -5.75
N LEU A 95 12.31 3.64 -6.14
CA LEU A 95 11.52 2.64 -6.87
C LEU A 95 10.34 2.13 -6.02
N SER A 96 10.54 1.86 -4.73
CA SER A 96 9.46 1.48 -3.81
C SER A 96 8.39 2.56 -3.71
N PHE A 97 8.78 3.84 -3.70
CA PHE A 97 7.82 4.96 -3.73
C PHE A 97 6.99 4.94 -5.03
N ILE A 98 7.64 4.81 -6.19
CA ILE A 98 6.95 4.73 -7.49
C ILE A 98 6.01 3.52 -7.53
N LEU A 99 6.47 2.34 -7.13
CA LEU A 99 5.66 1.12 -7.09
C LEU A 99 4.48 1.28 -6.13
N SER A 100 4.65 1.98 -5.01
CA SER A 100 3.54 2.29 -4.11
C SER A 100 2.50 3.16 -4.79
N MET A 101 2.92 4.22 -5.51
CA MET A 101 2.01 5.07 -6.26
C MET A 101 1.26 4.29 -7.34
N ILE A 102 1.96 3.48 -8.14
CA ILE A 102 1.36 2.62 -9.15
C ILE A 102 0.37 1.64 -8.50
N GLY A 103 0.73 1.03 -7.38
CA GLY A 103 -0.13 0.12 -6.62
C GLY A 103 -1.42 0.80 -6.15
N ILE A 104 -1.33 2.03 -5.64
CA ILE A 104 -2.50 2.82 -5.22
C ILE A 104 -3.40 3.11 -6.42
N PHE A 105 -2.82 3.51 -7.56
CA PHE A 105 -3.58 3.69 -8.79
C PHE A 105 -4.27 2.39 -9.23
N LEU A 106 -3.58 1.25 -9.18
CA LEU A 106 -4.16 -0.05 -9.54
C LEU A 106 -5.31 -0.44 -8.61
N VAL A 107 -5.20 -0.17 -7.31
CA VAL A 107 -6.30 -0.35 -6.35
C VAL A 107 -7.50 0.51 -6.76
N MET A 108 -7.28 1.78 -7.08
CA MET A 108 -8.37 2.68 -7.48
C MET A 108 -9.03 2.23 -8.79
N PHE A 109 -8.23 1.79 -9.77
CA PHE A 109 -8.76 1.24 -11.02
C PHE A 109 -9.53 -0.06 -10.79
N ASN A 110 -9.00 -0.97 -9.99
CA ASN A 110 -9.67 -2.22 -9.60
C ASN A 110 -11.00 -1.91 -8.88
N GLY A 111 -11.01 -0.89 -8.02
CA GLY A 111 -12.21 -0.35 -7.38
C GLY A 111 -13.23 0.26 -8.34
N ALA A 112 -12.77 0.84 -9.45
CA ALA A 112 -13.63 1.46 -10.46
C ALA A 112 -14.25 0.47 -11.44
N PHE A 113 -13.72 -0.76 -11.53
CA PHE A 113 -14.35 -1.82 -12.31
C PHE A 113 -15.59 -2.33 -11.58
N LYS A 114 -16.73 -2.26 -12.27
CA LYS A 114 -18.04 -2.67 -11.80
C LYS A 114 -18.37 -4.09 -12.25
#